data_AF-A0A3C2BBP4-F1
#
_entry.id   AF-A0A3C2BBP4-F1
#
_cell.length_a   1.000
_cell.length_b   1.000
_cell.length_c   1.000
_cell.angle_alpha   90.00
_cell.angle_beta   90.00
_cell.angle_gamma   90.00
#
_symmetry.space_group_name_H-M   'P 1'
#
loop_
_entity.id
_entity.type
_entity.pdbx_description
1 polymer ?
#
loop_
_entity_poly.entity_id
_entity_poly.type
_entity_poly.pdbx_seq_one_letter_code
_entity_poly.pdbx_strand_id
1 'polypeptide(L)'
;MTKKLVSMFTVTAMVSASAVSMMSGICSANAVDDGNDDWLHAVGSRLYDKDGNEVWLTGANWFGLNCGEAIPHYLWSADCDDMLSEVADRGINVIRFPISTELLMSWMNGTPNPVGSVQASYDPPVDKDDGNGGVIKAGTYGNINKDFLQADGKTLKNSEEIFDVILGKCKKYGIKAFIDIHSPHTDNSGHNYNLWYGKETTDGTMVTTDLWIDSLVWIADKYKNDDTLIGYDLKNEPHGKGQEGDKAAKWDGSTDENNWAYAATKCADAILDVNPNALIFIEGVEQSMSGAMAGDYWGMPDRRDNSPYIGAWWGGNFRGAREYPIKPEHGTSQIVYSPHDYGPSVYAQTWFDKDFTTQTLLDDYWYDTWAYINAEDIAPELIGEWGGFMDGAENQKWMELLRDYMIDNHINHTFWCLNTNSGDTGGLWAGFQYSIASGSKITWEEDKYALFEKSLWQTLETGKYIGLDHQKALGNNGTGLSLSEFYESYASTEGSNLDGGTIVDGGNVKPTATTATAKPTETTSTATVTSSDSDIVYGDANLDGSVDIADAVAIASYVGDSKKNALKAQGLLNADVHGDGNGVNANDALAIQQYLAGIITAIPVK
;
A
#
# COMPACT_ATOMS: atom_id res chain seq x y z
N MET A 1 -62.81 18.72 49.94
CA MET A 1 -63.43 18.11 48.75
C MET A 1 -64.00 19.22 47.88
N THR A 2 -63.44 19.32 46.67
CA THR A 2 -64.04 19.63 45.34
C THR A 2 -65.47 20.17 45.25
N LYS A 3 -65.86 20.91 44.20
CA LYS A 3 -65.27 21.82 43.20
C LYS A 3 -66.49 22.30 42.37
N LYS A 4 -66.40 23.51 41.82
CA LYS A 4 -67.44 24.20 41.04
C LYS A 4 -67.31 23.93 39.53
N LEU A 5 -68.48 23.77 38.88
CA LEU A 5 -69.04 24.54 37.73
C LEU A 5 -68.26 24.78 36.41
N VAL A 6 -69.04 24.65 35.30
CA VAL A 6 -69.20 25.53 34.10
C VAL A 6 -69.00 24.86 32.72
N SER A 7 -69.95 25.23 31.84
CA SER A 7 -70.24 24.94 30.42
C SER A 7 -69.31 25.60 29.38
N MET A 8 -69.16 25.04 28.16
CA MET A 8 -69.49 25.69 26.87
C MET A 8 -69.18 24.85 25.59
N PHE A 9 -69.79 25.29 24.48
CA PHE A 9 -69.97 24.79 23.10
C PHE A 9 -68.74 24.41 22.25
N THR A 10 -68.97 23.66 21.14
CA THR A 10 -68.17 23.73 19.89
C THR A 10 -69.00 23.40 18.63
N VAL A 11 -68.68 24.10 17.53
CA VAL A 11 -69.33 24.13 16.20
C VAL A 11 -68.43 23.44 15.16
N THR A 12 -69.04 22.80 14.16
CA THR A 12 -68.38 22.11 13.02
C THR A 12 -68.47 22.95 11.74
N ALA A 13 -67.42 22.97 10.91
CA ALA A 13 -67.49 23.42 9.51
C ALA A 13 -66.41 22.77 8.62
N MET A 14 -66.86 22.22 7.48
CA MET A 14 -66.08 21.80 6.30
C MET A 14 -65.49 23.01 5.54
N VAL A 15 -64.49 22.81 4.65
CA VAL A 15 -64.42 23.37 3.28
C VAL A 15 -63.16 22.91 2.48
N SER A 16 -63.45 22.38 1.28
CA SER A 16 -62.77 22.35 -0.05
C SER A 16 -61.26 22.15 -0.26
N ALA A 17 -60.99 21.25 -1.22
CA ALA A 17 -59.75 21.08 -1.99
C ALA A 17 -59.49 22.20 -3.01
N SER A 18 -58.21 22.55 -3.19
CA SER A 18 -57.66 23.21 -4.37
C SER A 18 -56.23 22.70 -4.62
N ALA A 19 -55.98 22.20 -5.82
CA ALA A 19 -54.70 21.71 -6.30
C ALA A 19 -53.72 22.88 -6.57
N VAL A 20 -52.48 22.75 -6.07
CA VAL A 20 -51.32 23.50 -6.55
C VAL A 20 -50.25 22.47 -6.89
N SER A 21 -49.97 22.36 -8.19
CA SER A 21 -48.84 21.61 -8.73
C SER A 21 -47.57 22.41 -8.48
N MET A 22 -46.80 22.05 -7.45
CA MET A 22 -45.40 22.45 -7.34
C MET A 22 -44.53 21.29 -7.81
N MET A 23 -43.88 21.49 -8.95
CA MET A 23 -42.76 20.68 -9.41
C MET A 23 -41.60 20.97 -8.47
N SER A 24 -41.43 20.17 -7.41
CA SER A 24 -40.20 20.18 -6.63
C SER A 24 -39.13 19.48 -7.44
N GLY A 25 -38.15 20.27 -7.90
CA GLY A 25 -36.89 19.71 -8.38
C GLY A 25 -36.32 18.81 -7.31
N ILE A 26 -36.05 17.56 -7.69
CA ILE A 26 -35.28 16.64 -6.89
C ILE A 26 -33.88 17.24 -6.87
N CYS A 27 -33.54 17.94 -5.79
CA CYS A 27 -32.16 18.02 -5.38
C CYS A 27 -31.75 16.57 -5.12
N SER A 28 -30.90 16.00 -5.98
CA SER A 28 -30.18 14.79 -5.61
C SER A 28 -29.51 15.10 -4.29
N ALA A 29 -29.97 14.45 -3.22
CA ALA A 29 -29.22 14.40 -1.99
C ALA A 29 -27.90 13.75 -2.38
N ASN A 30 -26.78 14.46 -2.23
CA ASN A 30 -25.48 13.81 -2.21
C ASN A 30 -25.62 12.65 -1.22
N ALA A 31 -25.34 11.43 -1.68
CA ALA A 31 -25.28 10.29 -0.79
C ALA A 31 -24.37 10.70 0.38
N VAL A 32 -24.83 10.44 1.60
CA VAL A 32 -23.92 10.49 2.73
C VAL A 32 -22.99 9.32 2.50
N ASP A 33 -21.74 9.59 2.12
CA ASP A 33 -20.64 8.64 2.16
C ASP A 33 -20.74 7.87 3.49
N ASP A 34 -21.06 6.58 3.38
CA ASP A 34 -21.32 5.70 4.50
C ASP A 34 -20.04 5.04 5.03
N GLY A 35 -18.87 5.49 4.52
CA GLY A 35 -17.53 5.06 4.91
C GLY A 35 -17.23 3.61 4.58
N ASN A 36 -17.90 3.02 3.58
CA ASN A 36 -17.72 1.62 3.23
C ASN A 36 -17.77 1.31 1.72
N ASP A 37 -17.66 2.30 0.85
CA ASP A 37 -17.60 2.08 -0.60
C ASP A 37 -16.17 1.96 -1.13
N ASP A 38 -15.16 2.47 -0.41
CA ASP A 38 -13.79 2.61 -0.90
C ASP A 38 -12.83 1.45 -0.55
N TRP A 39 -13.39 0.33 -0.06
CA TRP A 39 -12.58 -0.86 0.23
C TRP A 39 -11.98 -1.47 -1.04
N LEU A 40 -10.75 -1.98 -0.91
CA LEU A 40 -9.94 -2.47 -2.03
C LEU A 40 -9.69 -3.97 -1.93
N HIS A 41 -9.39 -4.58 -3.07
CA HIS A 41 -8.99 -5.98 -3.14
C HIS A 41 -7.99 -6.25 -4.26
N ALA A 42 -7.13 -7.22 -4.03
CA ALA A 42 -6.11 -7.71 -4.92
C ALA A 42 -6.67 -8.75 -5.91
N VAL A 43 -6.31 -8.59 -7.18
CA VAL A 43 -6.41 -9.63 -8.22
C VAL A 43 -5.13 -9.61 -9.04
N GLY A 44 -4.38 -10.72 -9.00
CA GLY A 44 -3.03 -10.75 -9.57
C GLY A 44 -2.14 -9.72 -8.88
N SER A 45 -1.37 -8.98 -9.68
CA SER A 45 -0.49 -7.89 -9.25
C SER A 45 -1.17 -6.53 -9.06
N ARG A 46 -2.52 -6.48 -9.14
CA ARG A 46 -3.29 -5.24 -9.20
C ARG A 46 -4.31 -5.12 -8.08
N LEU A 47 -4.67 -3.87 -7.75
CA LEU A 47 -5.70 -3.52 -6.76
C LEU A 47 -6.94 -2.96 -7.45
N TYR A 48 -8.11 -3.30 -6.92
CA TYR A 48 -9.40 -2.89 -7.46
C TYR A 48 -10.38 -2.47 -6.37
N ASP A 49 -11.25 -1.52 -6.71
CA ASP A 49 -12.40 -1.16 -5.88
C ASP A 49 -13.54 -2.20 -5.98
N LYS A 50 -14.61 -2.01 -5.23
CA LYS A 50 -15.81 -2.88 -5.26
C LYS A 50 -16.51 -2.98 -6.63
N ASP A 51 -16.35 -1.98 -7.50
CA ASP A 51 -16.99 -1.91 -8.81
C ASP A 51 -16.12 -2.56 -9.90
N GLY A 52 -14.89 -2.96 -9.56
CA GLY A 52 -13.92 -3.57 -10.45
C GLY A 52 -13.08 -2.56 -11.22
N ASN A 53 -13.04 -1.31 -10.75
CA ASN A 53 -12.15 -0.30 -11.28
C ASN A 53 -10.77 -0.48 -10.64
N GLU A 54 -9.73 -0.39 -11.45
CA GLU A 54 -8.35 -0.52 -10.99
C GLU A 54 -7.93 0.74 -10.22
N VAL A 55 -7.09 0.58 -9.21
CA VAL A 55 -6.60 1.69 -8.39
C VAL A 55 -5.08 1.70 -8.30
N TRP A 56 -4.54 2.86 -7.96
CA TRP A 56 -3.11 3.01 -7.71
C TRP A 56 -2.86 3.89 -6.48
N LEU A 57 -2.23 3.28 -5.47
CA LEU A 57 -1.86 3.94 -4.22
C LEU A 57 -0.53 4.65 -4.44
N THR A 58 -0.56 5.98 -4.47
CA THR A 58 0.60 6.84 -4.68
C THR A 58 0.70 7.85 -3.54
N GLY A 59 1.50 7.49 -2.54
CA GLY A 59 1.43 8.10 -1.22
C GLY A 59 2.76 8.61 -0.68
N ALA A 60 2.74 8.99 0.60
CA ALA A 60 3.93 9.36 1.36
C ALA A 60 3.79 8.98 2.84
N ASN A 61 4.94 8.85 3.51
CA ASN A 61 5.03 8.55 4.93
C ASN A 61 4.95 9.81 5.79
N TRP A 62 4.12 9.81 6.84
CA TRP A 62 4.10 10.85 7.88
C TRP A 62 4.40 10.26 9.26
N PHE A 63 5.68 10.15 9.60
CA PHE A 63 6.10 9.51 10.85
C PHE A 63 5.92 10.41 12.08
N GLY A 64 5.85 9.78 13.25
CA GLY A 64 5.81 10.44 14.55
C GLY A 64 4.95 9.71 15.60
N LEU A 65 3.95 8.92 15.18
CA LEU A 65 3.15 8.11 16.12
C LEU A 65 3.99 6.98 16.76
N ASN A 66 5.02 6.51 16.07
CA ASN A 66 6.03 5.58 16.59
C ASN A 66 7.05 6.23 17.54
N CYS A 67 7.15 7.55 17.53
CA CYS A 67 8.12 8.34 18.29
C CYS A 67 7.55 8.76 19.65
N GLY A 68 8.40 9.30 20.54
CA GLY A 68 7.99 9.73 21.89
C GLY A 68 6.91 10.83 21.91
N GLU A 69 6.72 11.52 20.80
CA GLU A 69 5.66 12.51 20.58
C GLU A 69 4.25 11.90 20.53
N ALA A 70 4.14 10.62 20.13
CA ALA A 70 2.88 9.87 19.99
C ALA A 70 1.82 10.54 19.08
N ILE A 71 2.28 11.33 18.10
CA ILE A 71 1.51 11.99 17.04
C ILE A 71 2.42 12.27 15.84
N PRO A 72 1.88 12.45 14.62
CA PRO A 72 2.69 12.84 13.47
C PRO A 72 3.46 14.14 13.73
N HIS A 73 4.72 14.18 13.31
CA HIS A 73 5.58 15.33 13.57
C HIS A 73 5.09 16.63 12.91
N TYR A 74 5.59 17.76 13.41
CA TYR A 74 5.32 19.12 12.95
C TYR A 74 3.95 19.70 13.28
N LEU A 75 3.07 18.96 13.96
CA LEU A 75 1.84 19.52 14.52
C LEU A 75 2.09 20.54 15.64
N TRP A 76 3.34 20.69 16.09
CA TRP A 76 3.80 21.81 16.92
C TRP A 76 4.11 23.10 16.13
N SER A 77 4.14 23.04 14.80
CA SER A 77 4.54 24.15 13.92
C SER A 77 3.48 24.55 12.90
N ALA A 78 2.56 23.66 12.55
CA ALA A 78 1.51 23.94 11.57
C ALA A 78 0.16 23.32 11.93
N ASP A 79 -0.89 23.87 11.31
CA ASP A 79 -2.26 23.38 11.39
C ASP A 79 -2.41 22.11 10.53
N CYS A 80 -2.94 21.05 11.13
CA CYS A 80 -3.18 19.76 10.48
C CYS A 80 -4.14 19.87 9.29
N ASP A 81 -5.12 20.77 9.35
CA ASP A 81 -6.08 20.98 8.26
C ASP A 81 -5.37 21.54 7.01
N ASP A 82 -4.48 22.51 7.20
CA ASP A 82 -3.70 23.11 6.13
C ASP A 82 -2.66 22.11 5.58
N MET A 83 -1.99 21.36 6.47
CA MET A 83 -1.02 20.33 6.08
C MET A 83 -1.66 19.23 5.21
N LEU A 84 -2.79 18.65 5.64
CA LEU A 84 -3.47 17.60 4.87
C LEU A 84 -4.11 18.14 3.59
N SER A 85 -4.62 19.39 3.60
CA SER A 85 -5.10 20.03 2.37
C SER A 85 -3.97 20.16 1.35
N GLU A 86 -2.79 20.63 1.76
CA GLU A 86 -1.65 20.77 0.85
C GLU A 86 -1.12 19.43 0.34
N VAL A 87 -1.10 18.39 1.19
CA VAL A 87 -0.73 17.01 0.78
C VAL A 87 -1.68 16.51 -0.31
N ALA A 88 -2.99 16.67 -0.12
CA ALA A 88 -4.00 16.25 -1.10
C ALA A 88 -3.94 17.09 -2.38
N ASP A 89 -3.81 18.41 -2.26
CA ASP A 89 -3.71 19.34 -3.39
C ASP A 89 -2.46 19.07 -4.26
N ARG A 90 -1.44 18.40 -3.69
CA ARG A 90 -0.24 17.87 -4.33
C ARG A 90 -0.35 16.39 -4.71
N GLY A 91 -1.56 15.85 -4.82
CA GLY A 91 -1.80 14.57 -5.47
C GLY A 91 -1.45 13.31 -4.67
N ILE A 92 -1.04 13.45 -3.41
CA ILE A 92 -0.76 12.31 -2.54
C ILE A 92 -2.11 11.74 -2.08
N ASN A 93 -2.47 10.54 -2.57
CA ASN A 93 -3.80 9.96 -2.35
C ASN A 93 -3.87 9.01 -1.13
N VAL A 94 -2.71 8.61 -0.59
CA VAL A 94 -2.62 7.76 0.61
C VAL A 94 -1.48 8.20 1.53
N ILE A 95 -1.68 8.10 2.84
CA ILE A 95 -0.63 8.32 3.85
C ILE A 95 -0.36 7.04 4.64
N ARG A 96 0.90 6.63 4.69
CA ARG A 96 1.41 5.59 5.62
C ARG A 96 1.76 6.27 6.95
N PHE A 97 1.17 5.80 8.04
CA PHE A 97 1.38 6.32 9.39
C PHE A 97 2.18 5.32 10.26
N PRO A 98 3.50 5.49 10.37
CA PRO A 98 4.33 4.78 11.34
C PRO A 98 3.88 4.97 12.79
N ILE A 99 3.44 3.89 13.45
CA ILE A 99 2.93 3.82 14.83
C ILE A 99 3.60 2.68 15.62
N SER A 100 3.74 2.82 16.94
CA SER A 100 4.28 1.73 17.78
C SER A 100 3.18 0.81 18.33
N THR A 101 3.50 -0.47 18.56
CA THR A 101 2.61 -1.41 19.26
C THR A 101 2.25 -0.88 20.65
N GLU A 102 3.22 -0.33 21.38
CA GLU A 102 2.99 0.29 22.70
C GLU A 102 1.92 1.40 22.66
N LEU A 103 1.93 2.27 21.64
CA LEU A 103 0.92 3.32 21.52
C LEU A 103 -0.46 2.71 21.28
N LEU A 104 -0.58 1.73 20.37
CA LEU A 104 -1.85 1.02 20.14
C LEU A 104 -2.33 0.28 21.38
N MET A 105 -1.44 -0.35 22.14
CA MET A 105 -1.80 -0.99 23.41
C MET A 105 -2.37 0.03 24.41
N SER A 106 -1.83 1.25 24.45
CA SER A 106 -2.38 2.31 25.31
C SER A 106 -3.83 2.66 24.93
N TRP A 107 -4.14 2.69 23.63
CA TRP A 107 -5.49 2.95 23.11
C TRP A 107 -6.43 1.77 23.40
N MET A 108 -5.98 0.55 23.10
CA MET A 108 -6.68 -0.71 23.39
C MET A 108 -7.05 -0.84 24.88
N ASN A 109 -6.17 -0.40 25.78
CA ASN A 109 -6.41 -0.44 27.23
C ASN A 109 -7.29 0.69 27.75
N GLY A 110 -7.73 1.63 26.88
CA GLY A 110 -8.52 2.80 27.28
C GLY A 110 -7.72 3.83 28.08
N THR A 111 -6.39 3.82 27.94
CA THR A 111 -5.47 4.77 28.57
C THR A 111 -4.56 5.44 27.53
N PRO A 112 -5.12 6.08 26.48
CA PRO A 112 -4.33 6.68 25.43
C PRO A 112 -3.40 7.77 25.97
N ASN A 113 -2.19 7.82 25.41
CA ASN A 113 -1.15 8.75 25.86
C ASN A 113 -1.59 10.22 25.72
N PRO A 114 -1.30 11.09 26.70
CA PRO A 114 -1.43 12.53 26.52
C PRO A 114 -0.40 13.04 25.50
N VAL A 115 -0.77 14.06 24.74
CA VAL A 115 0.10 14.63 23.70
C VAL A 115 0.77 15.91 24.20
N GLY A 116 2.11 15.93 24.18
CA GLY A 116 2.90 17.08 24.61
C GLY A 116 3.47 17.92 23.46
N SER A 117 3.61 17.32 22.28
CA SER A 117 4.35 17.90 21.14
C SER A 117 3.42 18.46 20.06
N VAL A 118 2.41 19.22 20.46
CA VAL A 118 1.45 19.83 19.53
C VAL A 118 1.14 21.26 19.93
N GLN A 119 0.92 22.12 18.94
CA GLN A 119 0.44 23.48 19.17
C GLN A 119 -1.03 23.53 18.80
N ALA A 120 -1.91 23.67 19.79
CA ALA A 120 -3.35 23.83 19.60
C ALA A 120 -3.88 25.03 20.38
N SER A 121 -4.69 25.87 19.72
CA SER A 121 -5.31 27.06 20.32
C SER A 121 -6.62 27.43 19.62
N TYR A 122 -7.67 27.70 20.39
CA TYR A 122 -8.91 28.28 19.92
C TYR A 122 -9.48 29.29 20.92
N ASP A 123 -9.12 30.57 20.79
CA ASP A 123 -9.44 31.62 21.76
C ASP A 123 -10.05 32.89 21.13
N PRO A 124 -11.21 33.39 21.59
CA PRO A 124 -12.13 32.68 22.47
C PRO A 124 -12.72 31.43 21.78
N PRO A 125 -13.12 30.39 22.54
CA PRO A 125 -13.69 29.17 21.94
C PRO A 125 -15.09 29.39 21.34
N VAL A 126 -15.73 30.51 21.70
CA VAL A 126 -17.05 30.95 21.21
C VAL A 126 -17.01 32.46 21.05
N ASP A 127 -17.91 33.00 20.22
CA ASP A 127 -18.11 34.45 20.09
C ASP A 127 -18.34 35.10 21.47
N LYS A 128 -17.66 36.23 21.72
CA LYS A 128 -17.79 37.01 22.97
C LYS A 128 -18.20 38.45 22.66
N ASP A 129 -18.94 39.07 23.58
CA ASP A 129 -19.17 40.51 23.56
C ASP A 129 -17.85 41.25 23.83
N ASP A 130 -17.53 42.26 23.03
CA ASP A 130 -16.31 43.08 23.20
C ASP A 130 -16.45 44.15 24.30
N GLY A 131 -17.62 44.27 24.92
CA GLY A 131 -17.95 45.24 25.96
C GLY A 131 -18.31 46.64 25.43
N ASN A 132 -18.30 46.83 24.10
CA ASN A 132 -18.60 48.08 23.39
C ASN A 132 -19.71 47.92 22.35
N GLY A 133 -20.47 46.81 22.40
CA GLY A 133 -21.55 46.52 21.45
C GLY A 133 -21.09 45.83 20.16
N GLY A 134 -19.83 45.38 20.11
CA GLY A 134 -19.29 44.52 19.06
C GLY A 134 -19.14 43.05 19.51
N VAL A 135 -18.60 42.22 18.61
CA VAL A 135 -18.40 40.78 18.85
C VAL A 135 -16.95 40.42 18.55
N ILE A 136 -16.25 39.87 19.54
CA ILE A 136 -14.99 39.15 19.37
C ILE A 136 -15.33 37.76 18.85
N LYS A 137 -14.91 37.44 17.62
CA LYS A 137 -15.20 36.15 17.01
C LYS A 137 -14.40 35.03 17.64
N ALA A 138 -14.98 33.83 17.66
CA ALA A 138 -14.24 32.64 18.09
C ALA A 138 -12.93 32.48 17.29
N GLY A 139 -11.84 32.13 17.98
CA GLY A 139 -10.51 31.95 17.40
C GLY A 139 -9.74 33.25 17.08
N THR A 140 -10.27 34.44 17.42
CA THR A 140 -9.63 35.73 17.12
C THR A 140 -8.18 35.84 17.63
N TYR A 141 -7.87 35.26 18.79
CA TYR A 141 -6.56 35.35 19.45
C TYR A 141 -5.69 34.09 19.28
N GLY A 142 -6.25 33.03 18.72
CA GLY A 142 -5.57 31.77 18.44
C GLY A 142 -6.50 30.81 17.72
N ASN A 143 -6.03 30.24 16.61
CA ASN A 143 -6.81 29.34 15.75
C ASN A 143 -5.88 28.40 14.99
N ILE A 144 -5.22 27.51 15.73
CA ILE A 144 -4.35 26.46 15.18
C ILE A 144 -4.73 25.14 15.83
N ASN A 145 -4.83 24.08 15.04
CA ASN A 145 -5.19 22.74 15.48
C ASN A 145 -6.38 22.74 16.44
N LYS A 146 -7.37 23.60 16.19
CA LYS A 146 -8.49 23.81 17.12
C LYS A 146 -9.27 22.53 17.39
N ASP A 147 -9.31 21.62 16.41
CA ASP A 147 -10.04 20.36 16.48
C ASP A 147 -9.33 19.34 17.40
N PHE A 148 -8.06 19.60 17.78
CA PHE A 148 -7.34 18.84 18.80
C PHE A 148 -7.68 19.29 20.23
N LEU A 149 -8.52 20.30 20.40
CA LEU A 149 -9.00 20.76 21.69
C LEU A 149 -10.38 20.19 21.98
N GLN A 150 -10.67 19.97 23.26
CA GLN A 150 -12.02 19.77 23.73
C GLN A 150 -12.83 21.07 23.57
N ALA A 151 -14.15 21.00 23.79
CA ALA A 151 -15.07 22.11 23.56
C ALA A 151 -14.78 23.40 24.37
N ASP A 152 -13.91 23.33 25.39
CA ASP A 152 -13.47 24.50 26.16
C ASP A 152 -12.39 25.34 25.45
N GLY A 153 -11.86 24.87 24.32
CA GLY A 153 -10.78 25.50 23.55
C GLY A 153 -9.44 25.55 24.28
N LYS A 154 -9.23 24.70 25.29
CA LYS A 154 -8.02 24.70 26.13
C LYS A 154 -7.50 23.31 26.47
N THR A 155 -8.39 22.38 26.75
CA THR A 155 -8.02 21.02 27.12
C THR A 155 -7.67 20.25 25.86
N LEU A 156 -6.46 19.71 25.77
CA LEU A 156 -6.02 18.93 24.62
C LEU A 156 -6.67 17.53 24.64
N LYS A 157 -6.99 17.03 23.47
CA LYS A 157 -7.35 15.64 23.20
C LYS A 157 -6.14 14.70 23.44
N ASN A 158 -6.41 13.45 23.76
CA ASN A 158 -5.35 12.44 23.85
C ASN A 158 -4.91 11.96 22.44
N SER A 159 -3.89 11.11 22.37
CA SER A 159 -3.32 10.62 21.11
C SER A 159 -4.33 9.90 20.21
N GLU A 160 -5.21 9.06 20.75
CA GLU A 160 -6.26 8.37 19.99
C GLU A 160 -7.30 9.36 19.43
N GLU A 161 -7.80 10.26 20.29
CA GLU A 161 -8.76 11.30 19.87
C GLU A 161 -8.18 12.25 18.82
N ILE A 162 -6.86 12.52 18.86
CA ILE A 162 -6.18 13.33 17.84
C ILE A 162 -6.05 12.53 16.53
N PHE A 163 -5.74 11.24 16.61
CA PHE A 163 -5.71 10.37 15.44
C PHE A 163 -7.08 10.28 14.75
N ASP A 164 -8.17 10.17 15.52
CA ASP A 164 -9.55 10.24 15.00
C ASP A 164 -9.80 11.55 14.22
N VAL A 165 -9.29 12.69 14.72
CA VAL A 165 -9.40 13.99 14.03
C VAL A 165 -8.58 14.01 12.75
N ILE A 166 -7.37 13.40 12.75
CA ILE A 166 -6.51 13.30 11.58
C ILE A 166 -7.18 12.46 10.50
N LEU A 167 -7.73 11.29 10.83
CA LEU A 167 -8.49 10.46 9.88
C LEU A 167 -9.71 11.20 9.32
N GLY A 168 -10.48 11.89 10.18
CA GLY A 168 -11.59 12.73 9.72
C GLY A 168 -11.15 13.84 8.74
N LYS A 169 -9.93 14.37 8.89
CA LYS A 169 -9.35 15.32 7.94
C LYS A 169 -8.86 14.63 6.66
N CYS A 170 -8.25 13.45 6.73
CA CYS A 170 -7.92 12.65 5.55
C CYS A 170 -9.18 12.42 4.69
N LYS A 171 -10.27 11.95 5.30
CA LYS A 171 -11.60 11.80 4.67
C LYS A 171 -12.09 13.10 4.05
N LYS A 172 -12.01 14.22 4.80
CA LYS A 172 -12.39 15.55 4.30
C LYS A 172 -11.64 15.98 3.04
N TYR A 173 -10.43 15.47 2.80
CA TYR A 173 -9.60 15.82 1.64
C TYR A 173 -9.46 14.69 0.60
N GLY A 174 -10.19 13.58 0.75
CA GLY A 174 -10.11 12.43 -0.17
C GLY A 174 -8.79 11.64 -0.07
N ILE A 175 -8.08 11.78 1.05
CA ILE A 175 -6.86 11.01 1.36
C ILE A 175 -7.26 9.72 2.07
N LYS A 176 -6.73 8.59 1.64
CA LYS A 176 -6.78 7.32 2.38
C LYS A 176 -5.57 7.17 3.29
N ALA A 177 -5.64 6.26 4.24
CA ALA A 177 -4.57 6.02 5.20
C ALA A 177 -4.41 4.53 5.48
N PHE A 178 -3.19 4.14 5.86
CA PHE A 178 -2.94 2.88 6.55
C PHE A 178 -1.91 3.12 7.64
N ILE A 179 -1.95 2.29 8.69
CA ILE A 179 -0.96 2.34 9.75
C ILE A 179 0.14 1.32 9.49
N ASP A 180 1.32 1.61 9.99
CA ASP A 180 2.49 0.73 9.99
C ASP A 180 2.96 0.50 11.42
N ILE A 181 3.02 -0.75 11.87
CA ILE A 181 3.67 -1.07 13.15
C ILE A 181 5.18 -0.88 13.01
N HIS A 182 5.61 0.35 13.21
CA HIS A 182 6.98 0.76 12.97
C HIS A 182 7.96 0.21 14.02
N SER A 183 7.45 -0.09 15.21
CA SER A 183 8.23 -0.67 16.30
C SER A 183 7.35 -1.25 17.41
N PRO A 184 7.80 -2.28 18.13
CA PRO A 184 7.10 -2.76 19.32
C PRO A 184 7.05 -1.71 20.46
N HIS A 185 8.07 -0.86 20.58
CA HIS A 185 8.19 0.16 21.63
C HIS A 185 8.24 1.57 21.03
N THR A 186 7.65 2.54 21.72
CA THR A 186 7.60 3.95 21.32
C THR A 186 9.00 4.57 21.45
N ASP A 187 9.67 4.77 20.32
CA ASP A 187 11.07 5.17 20.29
C ASP A 187 11.41 5.81 18.94
N ASN A 188 12.08 6.97 18.97
CA ASN A 188 12.54 7.66 17.76
C ASN A 188 13.56 6.82 16.96
N SER A 189 14.19 5.82 17.59
CA SER A 189 15.07 4.83 16.96
C SER A 189 14.46 3.43 16.92
N GLY A 190 13.14 3.30 17.11
CA GLY A 190 12.43 2.03 17.19
C GLY A 190 12.50 1.16 15.93
N HIS A 191 12.73 1.77 14.76
CA HIS A 191 12.97 1.06 13.50
C HIS A 191 14.16 0.09 13.57
N ASN A 192 15.11 0.26 14.51
CA ASN A 192 16.24 -0.66 14.72
C ASN A 192 15.86 -1.96 15.45
N TYR A 193 14.57 -2.20 15.70
CA TYR A 193 14.10 -3.42 16.34
C TYR A 193 13.77 -4.48 15.29
N ASN A 194 14.65 -5.47 15.20
CA ASN A 194 14.56 -6.63 14.28
C ASN A 194 13.17 -7.28 14.23
N LEU A 195 12.50 -7.38 15.40
CA LEU A 195 11.32 -8.21 15.63
C LEU A 195 10.16 -7.38 16.20
N TRP A 196 8.93 -7.86 16.00
CA TRP A 196 7.68 -7.25 16.45
C TRP A 196 7.37 -7.46 17.95
N TYR A 197 8.29 -8.11 18.68
CA TYR A 197 8.15 -8.46 20.09
C TYR A 197 9.44 -8.25 20.87
N GLY A 198 9.39 -8.48 22.19
CA GLY A 198 10.57 -8.54 23.04
C GLY A 198 11.10 -7.17 23.50
N LYS A 199 10.23 -6.15 23.49
CA LYS A 199 10.51 -4.84 24.08
C LYS A 199 9.54 -4.57 25.22
N GLU A 200 10.07 -4.05 26.32
CA GLU A 200 9.27 -3.64 27.48
C GLU A 200 8.77 -2.21 27.25
N THR A 201 7.47 -1.99 27.42
CA THR A 201 6.81 -0.67 27.38
C THR A 201 7.19 0.17 28.59
N THR A 202 6.85 1.46 28.53
CA THR A 202 7.07 2.43 29.62
C THR A 202 6.41 2.00 30.95
N ASP A 203 5.30 1.25 30.89
CA ASP A 203 4.60 0.73 32.06
C ASP A 203 5.11 -0.63 32.57
N GLY A 204 6.15 -1.20 31.94
CA GLY A 204 6.77 -2.47 32.33
C GLY A 204 6.15 -3.70 31.66
N THR A 205 5.25 -3.52 30.69
CA THR A 205 4.64 -4.62 29.93
C THR A 205 5.57 -5.09 28.83
N MET A 206 5.89 -6.38 28.78
CA MET A 206 6.65 -6.95 27.66
C MET A 206 5.73 -7.12 26.45
N VAL A 207 6.07 -6.49 25.33
CA VAL A 207 5.38 -6.70 24.05
C VAL A 207 5.66 -8.12 23.57
N THR A 208 4.61 -8.92 23.41
CA THR A 208 4.65 -10.29 22.87
C THR A 208 4.02 -10.32 21.48
N THR A 209 4.23 -11.40 20.73
CA THR A 209 3.52 -11.60 19.44
C THR A 209 2.01 -11.56 19.60
N ASP A 210 1.48 -12.15 20.68
CA ASP A 210 0.03 -12.10 20.92
C ASP A 210 -0.46 -10.67 21.21
N LEU A 211 0.26 -9.88 22.01
CA LEU A 211 -0.13 -8.48 22.26
C LEU A 211 -0.01 -7.60 21.01
N TRP A 212 0.98 -7.86 20.16
CA TRP A 212 1.10 -7.22 18.85
C TRP A 212 -0.11 -7.53 17.96
N ILE A 213 -0.48 -8.80 17.82
CA ILE A 213 -1.69 -9.22 17.07
C ILE A 213 -2.94 -8.62 17.69
N ASP A 214 -3.14 -8.74 19.00
CA ASP A 214 -4.33 -8.25 19.69
C ASP A 214 -4.52 -6.74 19.49
N SER A 215 -3.44 -5.97 19.54
CA SER A 215 -3.49 -4.51 19.32
C SER A 215 -3.88 -4.14 17.88
N LEU A 216 -3.41 -4.89 16.89
CA LEU A 216 -3.77 -4.73 15.48
C LEU A 216 -5.23 -5.14 15.22
N VAL A 217 -5.67 -6.26 15.80
CA VAL A 217 -7.07 -6.71 15.72
C VAL A 217 -8.00 -5.68 16.37
N TRP A 218 -7.60 -5.10 17.50
CA TRP A 218 -8.39 -4.06 18.17
C TRP A 218 -8.59 -2.82 17.30
N ILE A 219 -7.51 -2.30 16.69
CA ILE A 219 -7.63 -1.12 15.82
C ILE A 219 -8.39 -1.45 14.53
N ALA A 220 -8.23 -2.67 14.00
CA ALA A 220 -9.01 -3.17 12.88
C ALA A 220 -10.51 -3.20 13.16
N ASP A 221 -10.91 -3.75 14.31
CA ASP A 221 -12.33 -3.79 14.70
C ASP A 221 -12.91 -2.39 14.95
N LYS A 222 -12.11 -1.48 15.54
CA LYS A 222 -12.52 -0.10 15.82
C LYS A 222 -12.85 0.68 14.54
N TYR A 223 -12.03 0.58 13.50
CA TYR A 223 -12.16 1.36 12.26
C TYR A 223 -12.77 0.60 11.08
N LYS A 224 -13.27 -0.64 11.26
CA LYS A 224 -13.82 -1.47 10.15
C LYS A 224 -14.98 -0.88 9.35
N ASN A 225 -15.60 0.20 9.82
CA ASN A 225 -16.67 0.90 9.10
C ASN A 225 -16.24 2.31 8.64
N ASP A 226 -14.94 2.58 8.65
CA ASP A 226 -14.33 3.82 8.17
C ASP A 226 -13.23 3.46 7.17
N ASP A 227 -13.63 3.34 5.91
CA ASP A 227 -12.76 3.09 4.75
C ASP A 227 -11.78 4.24 4.44
N THR A 228 -11.64 5.24 5.33
CA THR A 228 -10.48 6.13 5.31
C THR A 228 -9.22 5.38 5.73
N LEU A 229 -9.33 4.45 6.70
CA LEU A 229 -8.23 3.58 7.12
C LEU A 229 -8.34 2.23 6.40
N ILE A 230 -7.66 2.11 5.26
CA ILE A 230 -7.85 1.02 4.30
C ILE A 230 -7.04 -0.25 4.63
N GLY A 231 -6.08 -0.18 5.55
CA GLY A 231 -5.25 -1.35 5.85
C GLY A 231 -4.22 -1.18 6.96
N TYR A 232 -3.43 -2.25 7.11
CA TYR A 232 -2.48 -2.45 8.20
C TYR A 232 -1.17 -3.05 7.65
N ASP A 233 -0.09 -2.28 7.77
CA ASP A 233 1.28 -2.75 7.58
C ASP A 233 1.79 -3.35 8.90
N LEU A 234 2.02 -4.65 8.85
CA LEU A 234 2.04 -5.49 10.04
C LEU A 234 3.27 -5.25 10.91
N LYS A 235 4.41 -4.94 10.30
CA LYS A 235 5.65 -4.57 10.99
C LYS A 235 6.62 -3.94 10.00
N ASN A 236 7.07 -2.73 10.30
CA ASN A 236 8.16 -2.09 9.58
C ASN A 236 9.43 -2.91 9.64
N GLU A 237 9.97 -3.22 8.48
CA GLU A 237 11.30 -3.76 8.25
C GLU A 237 11.65 -4.92 9.19
N PRO A 238 11.03 -6.10 9.11
CA PRO A 238 11.57 -7.29 9.75
C PRO A 238 13.03 -7.49 9.30
N HIS A 239 13.96 -7.58 10.25
CA HIS A 239 15.39 -7.60 9.92
C HIS A 239 16.23 -8.35 10.95
N GLY A 240 17.54 -8.22 10.84
CA GLY A 240 18.55 -8.93 11.60
C GLY A 240 19.32 -9.89 10.70
N LYS A 241 20.59 -10.09 11.03
CA LYS A 241 21.45 -10.97 10.26
C LYS A 241 21.24 -12.42 10.68
N GLY A 242 21.25 -13.34 9.74
CA GLY A 242 20.91 -14.75 9.98
C GLY A 242 21.76 -15.41 11.06
N GLN A 243 23.04 -15.04 11.22
CA GLN A 243 23.88 -15.54 12.31
C GLN A 243 23.44 -15.12 13.73
N GLU A 244 22.51 -14.17 13.85
CA GLU A 244 21.90 -13.74 15.11
C GLU A 244 20.81 -14.71 15.59
N GLY A 245 20.41 -15.68 14.75
CA GLY A 245 19.53 -16.78 15.13
C GLY A 245 18.13 -16.30 15.50
N ASP A 246 17.71 -16.58 16.74
CA ASP A 246 16.37 -16.27 17.27
C ASP A 246 16.08 -14.78 17.46
N LYS A 247 17.09 -13.91 17.26
CA LYS A 247 16.98 -12.45 17.35
C LYS A 247 16.81 -11.76 16.00
N ALA A 248 16.92 -12.49 14.90
CA ALA A 248 16.73 -11.96 13.55
C ALA A 248 15.45 -12.52 12.95
N ALA A 249 14.68 -11.68 12.26
CA ALA A 249 13.51 -12.13 11.52
C ALA A 249 13.95 -13.08 10.40
N LYS A 250 13.22 -14.17 10.25
CA LYS A 250 13.45 -15.16 9.18
C LYS A 250 12.18 -15.46 8.41
N TRP A 251 12.34 -16.04 7.23
CA TRP A 251 11.24 -16.47 6.37
C TRP A 251 11.49 -17.90 5.90
N ASP A 252 10.81 -18.87 6.51
CA ASP A 252 10.87 -20.30 6.13
C ASP A 252 9.57 -21.03 6.51
N GLY A 253 9.54 -22.36 6.38
CA GLY A 253 8.38 -23.20 6.70
C GLY A 253 8.19 -23.56 8.18
N SER A 254 8.95 -22.98 9.11
CA SER A 254 8.82 -23.28 10.54
C SER A 254 7.68 -22.49 11.20
N THR A 255 7.42 -22.79 12.47
CA THR A 255 6.51 -22.03 13.35
C THR A 255 7.29 -21.37 14.48
N ASP A 256 8.58 -21.05 14.25
CA ASP A 256 9.39 -20.40 15.27
C ASP A 256 8.89 -18.98 15.52
N GLU A 257 9.08 -18.48 16.75
CA GLU A 257 8.59 -17.17 17.16
C GLU A 257 9.13 -16.03 16.28
N ASN A 258 10.35 -16.14 15.74
CA ASN A 258 10.96 -15.14 14.85
C ASN A 258 10.69 -15.38 13.35
N ASN A 259 9.85 -16.37 13.00
CA ASN A 259 9.45 -16.61 11.62
C ASN A 259 8.38 -15.59 11.23
N TRP A 260 8.77 -14.65 10.37
CA TRP A 260 7.91 -13.57 9.92
C TRP A 260 6.73 -14.07 9.08
N ALA A 261 6.94 -15.02 8.17
CA ALA A 261 5.87 -15.55 7.33
C ALA A 261 4.74 -16.19 8.16
N TYR A 262 5.13 -16.94 9.20
CA TYR A 262 4.19 -17.57 10.12
C TYR A 262 3.43 -16.54 10.97
N ALA A 263 4.14 -15.58 11.57
CA ALA A 263 3.53 -14.54 12.40
C ALA A 263 2.62 -13.60 11.60
N ALA A 264 3.06 -13.18 10.40
CA ALA A 264 2.30 -12.37 9.47
C ALA A 264 1.01 -13.07 9.02
N THR A 265 1.07 -14.36 8.69
CA THR A 265 -0.13 -15.13 8.30
C THR A 265 -1.12 -15.21 9.46
N LYS A 266 -0.65 -15.53 10.68
CA LYS A 266 -1.50 -15.57 11.88
C LYS A 266 -2.15 -14.22 12.18
N CYS A 267 -1.39 -13.13 12.02
CA CYS A 267 -1.91 -11.78 12.25
C CYS A 267 -2.93 -11.36 11.18
N ALA A 268 -2.65 -11.65 9.91
CA ALA A 268 -3.57 -11.41 8.80
C ALA A 268 -4.90 -12.14 9.01
N ASP A 269 -4.89 -13.43 9.37
CA ASP A 269 -6.12 -14.17 9.70
C ASP A 269 -6.92 -13.49 10.81
N ALA A 270 -6.26 -13.09 11.89
CA ALA A 270 -6.91 -12.46 13.04
C ALA A 270 -7.52 -11.09 12.71
N ILE A 271 -6.86 -10.29 11.87
CA ILE A 271 -7.39 -8.99 11.40
C ILE A 271 -8.59 -9.23 10.48
N LEU A 272 -8.47 -10.16 9.53
CA LEU A 272 -9.53 -10.43 8.54
C LEU A 272 -10.78 -11.07 9.16
N ASP A 273 -10.65 -11.73 10.32
CA ASP A 273 -11.79 -12.19 11.12
C ASP A 273 -12.70 -11.05 11.62
N VAL A 274 -12.15 -9.85 11.86
CA VAL A 274 -12.90 -8.69 12.36
C VAL A 274 -13.15 -7.61 11.29
N ASN A 275 -12.25 -7.49 10.32
CA ASN A 275 -12.36 -6.59 9.17
C ASN A 275 -11.92 -7.31 7.88
N PRO A 276 -12.84 -8.00 7.18
CA PRO A 276 -12.51 -8.78 5.99
C PRO A 276 -12.16 -7.94 4.75
N ASN A 277 -12.34 -6.62 4.82
CA ASN A 277 -12.10 -5.70 3.71
C ASN A 277 -10.74 -4.99 3.79
N ALA A 278 -10.03 -5.10 4.92
CA ALA A 278 -8.76 -4.41 5.12
C ALA A 278 -7.65 -5.00 4.23
N LEU A 279 -6.85 -4.13 3.63
CA LEU A 279 -5.57 -4.54 3.05
C LEU A 279 -4.58 -4.87 4.16
N ILE A 280 -3.81 -5.94 3.95
CA ILE A 280 -2.76 -6.39 4.85
C ILE A 280 -1.43 -6.26 4.09
N PHE A 281 -0.61 -5.32 4.52
CA PHE A 281 0.70 -5.07 3.92
C PHE A 281 1.75 -5.91 4.66
N ILE A 282 2.49 -6.70 3.88
CA ILE A 282 3.51 -7.62 4.39
C ILE A 282 4.86 -7.22 3.84
N GLU A 283 5.74 -6.69 4.69
CA GLU A 283 7.14 -6.45 4.34
C GLU A 283 7.97 -7.75 4.30
N GLY A 284 9.19 -7.66 3.78
CA GLY A 284 10.15 -8.76 3.67
C GLY A 284 11.01 -8.91 4.92
N VAL A 285 12.07 -9.73 4.83
CA VAL A 285 13.12 -9.81 5.87
C VAL A 285 14.43 -9.15 5.40
N GLU A 286 15.47 -9.08 6.22
CA GLU A 286 16.82 -8.63 5.76
C GLU A 286 17.55 -9.73 4.99
N GLN A 287 17.57 -10.95 5.53
CA GLN A 287 18.32 -12.07 4.96
C GLN A 287 17.46 -13.30 4.73
N SER A 288 17.75 -14.01 3.65
CA SER A 288 17.23 -15.35 3.37
C SER A 288 18.38 -16.36 3.30
N MET A 289 18.06 -17.64 3.45
CA MET A 289 19.06 -18.71 3.28
C MET A 289 19.45 -18.82 1.80
N SER A 290 20.76 -18.85 1.50
CA SER A 290 21.28 -18.97 0.14
C SER A 290 21.26 -20.41 -0.39
N GLY A 291 21.22 -21.40 0.50
CA GLY A 291 21.41 -22.80 0.15
C GLY A 291 22.80 -23.12 -0.43
N ALA A 292 23.79 -22.24 -0.19
CA ALA A 292 25.13 -22.36 -0.78
C ALA A 292 25.81 -23.70 -0.50
N MET A 293 25.54 -24.32 0.66
CA MET A 293 26.03 -25.65 0.99
C MET A 293 24.95 -26.53 1.64
N ALA A 294 25.05 -27.84 1.39
CA ALA A 294 24.20 -28.81 2.05
C ALA A 294 24.38 -28.77 3.58
N GLY A 295 23.27 -28.63 4.31
CA GLY A 295 23.28 -28.52 5.77
C GLY A 295 23.38 -27.09 6.30
N ASP A 296 23.30 -26.07 5.44
CA ASP A 296 23.11 -24.70 5.87
C ASP A 296 21.79 -24.55 6.65
N TYR A 297 21.83 -23.80 7.76
CA TYR A 297 20.70 -23.61 8.67
C TYR A 297 20.75 -22.21 9.28
N TRP A 298 19.59 -21.64 9.61
CA TRP A 298 19.47 -20.31 10.21
C TRP A 298 20.14 -20.22 11.59
N GLY A 299 20.93 -19.18 11.85
CA GLY A 299 21.69 -19.03 13.10
C GLY A 299 23.12 -19.58 13.03
N MET A 300 23.57 -20.09 11.87
CA MET A 300 24.97 -20.47 11.70
C MET A 300 25.89 -19.26 11.47
N PRO A 301 27.19 -19.35 11.80
CA PRO A 301 28.14 -18.30 11.48
C PRO A 301 28.21 -18.02 9.97
N ASP A 302 28.33 -16.74 9.62
CA ASP A 302 28.55 -16.33 8.23
C ASP A 302 29.93 -16.78 7.72
N ARG A 303 30.04 -16.95 6.41
CA ARG A 303 31.24 -17.40 5.70
C ARG A 303 31.66 -16.35 4.70
N ARG A 304 32.94 -16.01 4.69
CA ARG A 304 33.51 -15.05 3.72
C ARG A 304 33.26 -15.47 2.28
N ASP A 305 33.44 -16.76 2.01
CA ASP A 305 33.22 -17.37 0.71
C ASP A 305 32.03 -18.33 0.86
N ASN A 306 31.08 -18.33 -0.08
CA ASN A 306 29.83 -19.10 0.00
C ASN A 306 29.01 -18.79 1.27
N SER A 307 28.64 -17.52 1.46
CA SER A 307 27.77 -17.12 2.57
C SER A 307 26.48 -17.96 2.56
N PRO A 308 26.04 -18.47 3.73
CA PRO A 308 24.75 -19.17 3.84
C PRO A 308 23.55 -18.19 3.76
N TYR A 309 23.80 -16.89 3.65
CA TYR A 309 22.79 -15.84 3.64
C TYR A 309 22.84 -15.02 2.35
N ILE A 310 21.67 -14.58 1.88
CA ILE A 310 21.51 -13.58 0.83
C ILE A 310 20.88 -12.35 1.48
N GLY A 311 21.60 -11.23 1.49
CA GLY A 311 21.11 -9.97 2.05
C GLY A 311 20.27 -9.15 1.07
N ALA A 312 19.42 -8.30 1.64
CA ALA A 312 18.63 -7.28 0.97
C ALA A 312 18.56 -6.03 1.87
N TRP A 313 17.79 -5.02 1.45
CA TRP A 313 17.31 -4.01 2.40
C TRP A 313 16.48 -4.66 3.51
N TRP A 314 16.46 -4.02 4.69
CA TRP A 314 15.52 -4.40 5.75
C TRP A 314 14.10 -4.28 5.21
N GLY A 315 13.21 -5.25 5.49
CA GLY A 315 11.89 -5.28 4.86
C GLY A 315 11.88 -5.60 3.36
N GLY A 316 13.04 -5.82 2.74
CA GLY A 316 13.14 -5.96 1.28
C GLY A 316 13.15 -7.39 0.75
N ASN A 317 13.50 -8.41 1.56
CA ASN A 317 13.76 -9.77 1.07
C ASN A 317 12.53 -10.69 1.09
N PHE A 318 11.98 -10.99 -0.09
CA PHE A 318 10.84 -11.91 -0.27
C PHE A 318 11.23 -13.22 -0.97
N ARG A 319 12.52 -13.59 -1.00
CA ARG A 319 12.94 -14.89 -1.58
C ARG A 319 12.21 -16.08 -0.96
N GLY A 320 11.93 -16.01 0.35
CA GLY A 320 11.19 -17.04 1.07
C GLY A 320 9.72 -17.14 0.66
N ALA A 321 9.12 -16.08 0.10
CA ALA A 321 7.70 -16.05 -0.24
C ALA A 321 7.34 -16.94 -1.44
N ARG A 322 8.29 -17.29 -2.32
CA ARG A 322 8.07 -18.26 -3.40
C ARG A 322 7.67 -19.64 -2.86
N GLU A 323 8.37 -20.10 -1.83
CA GLU A 323 8.16 -21.42 -1.23
C GLU A 323 7.13 -21.36 -0.09
N TYR A 324 7.16 -20.28 0.69
CA TYR A 324 6.33 -20.05 1.87
C TYR A 324 5.51 -18.75 1.72
N PRO A 325 4.58 -18.68 0.76
CA PRO A 325 3.76 -17.49 0.55
C PRO A 325 2.81 -17.24 1.72
N ILE A 326 2.45 -15.98 1.93
CA ILE A 326 1.44 -15.59 2.92
C ILE A 326 0.07 -16.01 2.39
N LYS A 327 -0.58 -16.92 3.11
CA LYS A 327 -1.85 -17.52 2.70
C LYS A 327 -2.81 -17.62 3.89
N PRO A 328 -3.52 -16.53 4.21
CA PRO A 328 -4.60 -16.54 5.20
C PRO A 328 -5.73 -17.49 4.77
N GLU A 329 -6.52 -17.98 5.72
CA GLU A 329 -7.70 -18.81 5.49
C GLU A 329 -8.79 -18.07 4.69
N HIS A 330 -8.81 -16.74 4.80
CA HIS A 330 -9.71 -15.84 4.05
C HIS A 330 -9.34 -15.72 2.56
N GLY A 331 -8.20 -16.26 2.15
CA GLY A 331 -7.63 -16.09 0.81
C GLY A 331 -6.64 -14.93 0.73
N THR A 332 -6.20 -14.61 -0.48
CA THR A 332 -5.10 -13.65 -0.72
C THR A 332 -5.56 -12.32 -1.31
N SER A 333 -6.87 -12.11 -1.50
CA SER A 333 -7.42 -10.89 -2.09
C SER A 333 -7.19 -9.64 -1.23
N GLN A 334 -6.67 -9.76 -0.02
CA GLN A 334 -6.37 -8.64 0.87
C GLN A 334 -4.86 -8.52 1.14
N ILE A 335 -4.04 -9.42 0.57
CA ILE A 335 -2.60 -9.42 0.79
C ILE A 335 -1.90 -8.54 -0.24
N VAL A 336 -1.06 -7.63 0.27
CA VAL A 336 -0.16 -6.78 -0.50
C VAL A 336 1.26 -7.00 0.01
N TYR A 337 2.21 -7.31 -0.86
CA TYR A 337 3.61 -7.37 -0.45
C TYR A 337 4.22 -5.97 -0.48
N SER A 338 4.95 -5.60 0.58
CA SER A 338 5.35 -4.22 0.83
C SER A 338 6.88 -4.07 0.96
N PRO A 339 7.67 -4.25 -0.11
CA PRO A 339 9.12 -4.10 -0.04
C PRO A 339 9.55 -2.67 0.31
N HIS A 340 10.65 -2.56 1.03
CA HIS A 340 11.42 -1.31 1.14
C HIS A 340 12.64 -1.35 0.23
N ASP A 341 12.95 -0.23 -0.41
CA ASP A 341 14.14 -0.10 -1.23
C ASP A 341 14.74 1.30 -1.10
N TYR A 342 16.06 1.35 -0.96
CA TYR A 342 16.81 2.58 -0.76
C TYR A 342 18.01 2.70 -1.70
N GLY A 343 18.47 3.94 -1.85
CA GLY A 343 19.62 4.27 -2.67
C GLY A 343 20.95 4.24 -1.90
N PRO A 344 22.06 4.52 -2.60
CA PRO A 344 23.40 4.52 -2.04
C PRO A 344 23.64 5.54 -0.93
N SER A 345 22.76 6.54 -0.73
CA SER A 345 22.89 7.48 0.39
C SER A 345 22.55 6.85 1.75
N VAL A 346 21.73 5.80 1.77
CA VAL A 346 21.35 5.08 2.99
C VAL A 346 22.41 4.03 3.33
N TYR A 347 22.78 3.20 2.35
CA TYR A 347 23.89 2.24 2.48
C TYR A 347 24.52 1.91 1.12
N ALA A 348 25.85 1.82 1.10
CA ALA A 348 26.63 1.48 -0.09
C ALA A 348 26.61 -0.03 -0.37
N GLN A 349 25.48 -0.50 -0.91
CA GLN A 349 25.30 -1.89 -1.31
C GLN A 349 26.15 -2.25 -2.54
N THR A 350 26.58 -3.51 -2.63
CA THR A 350 27.52 -3.96 -3.67
C THR A 350 26.95 -3.91 -5.09
N TRP A 351 25.62 -3.95 -5.26
CA TRP A 351 24.97 -3.77 -6.55
C TRP A 351 25.09 -2.32 -7.09
N PHE A 352 25.54 -1.38 -6.27
CA PHE A 352 25.90 -0.02 -6.69
C PHE A 352 27.39 0.16 -7.02
N ASP A 353 28.25 -0.86 -6.85
CA ASP A 353 29.70 -0.78 -7.12
C ASP A 353 30.05 -0.78 -8.64
N LYS A 354 29.08 -0.44 -9.48
CA LYS A 354 29.20 -0.33 -10.94
C LYS A 354 28.21 0.72 -11.46
N ASP A 355 28.34 1.09 -12.73
CA ASP A 355 27.32 1.91 -13.40
C ASP A 355 26.01 1.10 -13.47
N PHE A 356 25.09 1.37 -12.54
CA PHE A 356 23.84 0.63 -12.43
C PHE A 356 22.75 1.21 -13.34
N THR A 357 21.90 0.34 -13.84
CA THR A 357 20.71 0.62 -14.65
C THR A 357 19.55 -0.21 -14.09
N THR A 358 18.32 0.02 -14.54
CA THR A 358 17.17 -0.85 -14.20
C THR A 358 17.49 -2.33 -14.43
N GLN A 359 18.09 -2.69 -15.57
CA GLN A 359 18.40 -4.08 -15.87
C GLN A 359 19.43 -4.67 -14.91
N THR A 360 20.52 -3.95 -14.62
CA THR A 360 21.51 -4.49 -13.68
C THR A 360 20.95 -4.58 -12.26
N LEU A 361 20.08 -3.65 -11.86
CA LEU A 361 19.41 -3.72 -10.56
C LEU A 361 18.45 -4.91 -10.49
N LEU A 362 17.70 -5.20 -11.57
CA LEU A 362 16.90 -6.43 -11.70
C LEU A 362 17.77 -7.68 -11.59
N ASP A 363 18.86 -7.74 -12.34
CA ASP A 363 19.76 -8.90 -12.40
C ASP A 363 20.48 -9.16 -11.06
N ASP A 364 20.94 -8.10 -10.39
CA ASP A 364 21.75 -8.24 -9.18
C ASP A 364 20.92 -8.30 -7.90
N TYR A 365 19.73 -7.67 -7.90
CA TYR A 365 18.98 -7.42 -6.67
C TYR A 365 17.46 -7.53 -6.84
N TRP A 366 16.80 -6.62 -7.55
CA TRP A 366 15.34 -6.45 -7.50
C TRP A 366 14.56 -7.70 -7.86
N TYR A 367 14.89 -8.38 -8.97
CA TYR A 367 14.05 -9.46 -9.51
C TYR A 367 13.89 -10.61 -8.52
N ASP A 368 15.01 -11.22 -8.08
CA ASP A 368 14.96 -12.34 -7.15
C ASP A 368 14.53 -11.94 -5.73
N THR A 369 14.58 -10.64 -5.39
CA THR A 369 14.28 -10.17 -4.05
C THR A 369 12.79 -9.89 -3.86
N TRP A 370 12.19 -9.06 -4.71
CA TRP A 370 10.81 -8.61 -4.57
C TRP A 370 10.09 -8.49 -5.92
N ALA A 371 10.74 -7.94 -6.95
CA ALA A 371 10.08 -7.57 -8.21
C ALA A 371 9.45 -8.73 -9.00
N TYR A 372 9.87 -9.97 -8.74
CA TYR A 372 9.20 -11.14 -9.32
C TYR A 372 7.72 -11.25 -8.91
N ILE A 373 7.34 -10.71 -7.75
CA ILE A 373 5.97 -10.80 -7.22
C ILE A 373 5.00 -10.10 -8.16
N ASN A 374 5.32 -8.86 -8.57
CA ASN A 374 4.55 -8.15 -9.58
C ASN A 374 4.74 -8.78 -10.97
N ALA A 375 5.99 -9.08 -11.38
CA ALA A 375 6.29 -9.56 -12.73
C ALA A 375 5.64 -10.93 -13.07
N GLU A 376 5.39 -11.77 -12.07
CA GLU A 376 4.73 -13.08 -12.22
C GLU A 376 3.24 -13.05 -11.83
N ASP A 377 2.66 -11.87 -11.63
CA ASP A 377 1.25 -11.66 -11.29
C ASP A 377 0.81 -12.40 -10.00
N ILE A 378 1.70 -12.48 -9.01
CA ILE A 378 1.49 -13.24 -7.77
C ILE A 378 0.56 -12.48 -6.81
N ALA A 379 0.85 -11.20 -6.59
CA ALA A 379 0.15 -10.32 -5.66
C ALA A 379 0.54 -8.86 -5.97
N PRO A 380 -0.27 -7.86 -5.59
CA PRO A 380 0.12 -6.47 -5.72
C PRO A 380 1.30 -6.16 -4.81
N GLU A 381 2.14 -5.24 -5.28
CA GLU A 381 3.24 -4.67 -4.50
C GLU A 381 2.94 -3.22 -4.14
N LEU A 382 3.39 -2.81 -2.95
CA LEU A 382 3.50 -1.43 -2.51
C LEU A 382 4.94 -1.18 -2.04
N ILE A 383 5.74 -0.37 -2.73
CA ILE A 383 7.05 0.03 -2.18
C ILE A 383 6.80 0.93 -0.95
N GLY A 384 6.88 0.35 0.25
CA GLY A 384 6.47 0.97 1.52
C GLY A 384 7.32 2.18 1.88
N GLU A 385 8.60 2.11 1.52
CA GLU A 385 9.53 3.21 1.67
C GLU A 385 10.51 3.23 0.49
N TRP A 386 10.57 4.41 -0.13
CA TRP A 386 11.61 4.80 -1.06
C TRP A 386 11.84 6.31 -0.96
N GLY A 387 13.08 6.76 -1.04
CA GLY A 387 13.39 8.17 -0.97
C GLY A 387 14.85 8.44 -0.63
N GLY A 388 15.23 9.71 -0.63
CA GLY A 388 16.61 10.11 -0.39
C GLY A 388 16.88 11.59 -0.66
N PHE A 389 18.13 12.00 -0.47
CA PHE A 389 18.58 13.33 -0.83
C PHE A 389 18.76 13.48 -2.34
N MET A 390 18.43 14.67 -2.87
CA MET A 390 18.74 15.07 -4.24
C MET A 390 20.21 15.46 -4.34
N ASP A 391 21.06 14.56 -4.83
CA ASP A 391 22.52 14.75 -4.88
C ASP A 391 23.05 15.11 -6.27
N GLY A 392 22.21 15.04 -7.31
CA GLY A 392 22.64 15.19 -8.71
C GLY A 392 23.61 14.10 -9.16
N ALA A 393 23.65 12.96 -8.46
CA ALA A 393 24.57 11.85 -8.67
C ALA A 393 23.86 10.50 -8.51
N GLU A 394 24.53 9.50 -7.95
CA GLU A 394 24.05 8.12 -7.93
C GLU A 394 22.77 7.94 -7.10
N ASN A 395 22.58 8.69 -6.00
CA ASN A 395 21.34 8.52 -5.22
C ASN A 395 20.12 9.02 -5.99
N GLN A 396 20.23 10.20 -6.62
CA GLN A 396 19.17 10.71 -7.48
C GLN A 396 18.92 9.79 -8.68
N LYS A 397 19.99 9.25 -9.30
CA LYS A 397 19.86 8.28 -10.39
C LYS A 397 19.09 7.04 -9.95
N TRP A 398 19.38 6.48 -8.77
CA TRP A 398 18.61 5.35 -8.22
C TRP A 398 17.14 5.72 -8.00
N MET A 399 16.84 6.88 -7.40
CA MET A 399 15.45 7.33 -7.21
C MET A 399 14.69 7.44 -8.54
N GLU A 400 15.34 7.95 -9.58
CA GLU A 400 14.74 8.04 -10.92
C GLU A 400 14.48 6.66 -11.54
N LEU A 401 15.44 5.71 -11.42
CA LEU A 401 15.27 4.35 -11.93
C LEU A 401 14.15 3.58 -11.22
N LEU A 402 14.08 3.67 -9.88
CA LEU A 402 13.03 3.00 -9.11
C LEU A 402 11.65 3.63 -9.40
N ARG A 403 11.57 4.97 -9.44
CA ARG A 403 10.36 5.69 -9.82
C ARG A 403 9.82 5.21 -11.16
N ASP A 404 10.68 5.19 -12.18
CA ASP A 404 10.27 4.81 -13.54
C ASP A 404 9.87 3.33 -13.59
N TYR A 405 10.59 2.45 -12.88
CA TYR A 405 10.23 1.04 -12.76
C TYR A 405 8.84 0.84 -12.12
N MET A 406 8.52 1.58 -11.05
CA MET A 406 7.21 1.50 -10.39
C MET A 406 6.08 1.96 -11.31
N ILE A 407 6.30 3.02 -12.10
CA ILE A 407 5.31 3.50 -13.09
C ILE A 407 5.10 2.43 -14.18
N ASP A 408 6.19 1.94 -14.76
CA ASP A 408 6.17 0.98 -15.88
C ASP A 408 5.52 -0.36 -15.51
N ASN A 409 5.54 -0.73 -14.22
CA ASN A 409 5.01 -1.99 -13.71
C ASN A 409 3.77 -1.80 -12.80
N HIS A 410 3.27 -0.55 -12.68
CA HIS A 410 2.12 -0.17 -11.85
C HIS A 410 2.22 -0.76 -10.44
N ILE A 411 3.33 -0.43 -9.79
CA ILE A 411 3.62 -0.77 -8.41
C ILE A 411 3.17 0.39 -7.53
N ASN A 412 2.39 0.10 -6.50
CA ASN A 412 1.96 1.10 -5.52
C ASN A 412 3.17 1.60 -4.72
N HIS A 413 3.10 2.77 -4.10
CA HIS A 413 4.23 3.24 -3.29
C HIS A 413 3.86 4.29 -2.25
N THR A 414 4.72 4.41 -1.25
CA THR A 414 4.76 5.54 -0.32
C THR A 414 6.18 6.10 -0.23
N PHE A 415 6.35 7.39 -0.59
CA PHE A 415 7.64 8.06 -0.49
C PHE A 415 8.05 8.26 0.97
N TRP A 416 9.30 7.95 1.31
CA TRP A 416 9.91 8.29 2.59
C TRP A 416 10.70 9.60 2.46
N CYS A 417 10.21 10.70 3.02
CA CYS A 417 8.96 10.91 3.76
C CYS A 417 8.44 12.34 3.57
N LEU A 418 7.28 12.68 4.14
CA LEU A 418 6.83 14.08 4.22
C LEU A 418 7.74 14.90 5.14
N ASN A 419 8.12 14.31 6.27
CA ASN A 419 8.85 14.94 7.37
C ASN A 419 10.22 15.50 6.98
N THR A 420 10.60 16.67 7.52
CA THR A 420 11.94 17.26 7.24
C THR A 420 13.10 16.59 8.01
N ASN A 421 12.80 15.76 9.01
CA ASN A 421 13.75 15.32 10.04
C ASN A 421 14.12 13.83 9.96
N SER A 422 13.98 13.18 8.80
CA SER A 422 14.74 11.96 8.53
C SER A 422 16.19 12.35 8.22
N GLY A 423 17.14 11.78 8.96
CA GLY A 423 18.55 12.20 8.94
C GLY A 423 19.32 11.80 7.67
N ASP A 424 18.90 10.72 7.03
CA ASP A 424 19.55 10.06 5.88
C ASP A 424 18.82 10.29 4.55
N THR A 425 17.57 10.77 4.58
CA THR A 425 16.80 11.05 3.36
C THR A 425 16.24 12.48 3.28
N GLY A 426 16.13 13.19 4.41
CA GLY A 426 15.33 14.42 4.51
C GLY A 426 13.84 14.11 4.27
N GLY A 427 13.12 15.01 3.60
CA GLY A 427 11.74 14.72 3.18
C GLY A 427 11.26 15.63 2.06
N LEU A 428 9.95 15.58 1.80
CA LEU A 428 9.24 16.40 0.81
C LEU A 428 8.92 17.80 1.34
N TRP A 429 8.78 17.97 2.66
CA TRP A 429 8.69 19.28 3.28
C TRP A 429 10.08 19.89 3.52
N ALA A 430 10.13 21.21 3.51
CA ALA A 430 11.31 22.05 3.76
C ALA A 430 11.11 22.99 4.98
N GLY A 431 9.87 23.23 5.41
CA GLY A 431 9.61 24.04 6.60
C GLY A 431 8.17 24.48 6.79
N PHE A 432 7.90 25.03 7.97
CA PHE A 432 6.55 25.41 8.42
C PHE A 432 6.55 26.80 9.02
N GLN A 433 5.51 27.57 8.71
CA GLN A 433 5.23 28.85 9.36
C GLN A 433 3.73 28.94 9.64
N TYR A 434 3.35 29.49 10.78
CA TYR A 434 1.95 29.72 11.12
C TYR A 434 1.72 31.19 11.47
N SER A 435 0.60 31.75 11.01
CA SER A 435 0.06 33.00 11.51
C SER A 435 -1.45 32.93 11.64
N ILE A 436 -2.00 33.58 12.67
CA ILE A 436 -3.47 33.63 12.87
C ILE A 436 -4.19 34.25 11.66
N ALA A 437 -3.52 35.17 10.94
CA ALA A 437 -4.13 35.87 9.81
C ALA A 437 -4.20 35.03 8.53
N SER A 438 -3.29 34.07 8.35
CA SER A 438 -3.09 33.36 7.08
C SER A 438 -3.12 31.84 7.20
N GLY A 439 -3.32 31.29 8.41
CA GLY A 439 -3.14 29.87 8.66
C GLY A 439 -1.68 29.46 8.57
N SER A 440 -1.47 28.18 8.28
CA SER A 440 -0.15 27.60 8.04
C SER A 440 0.30 27.75 6.59
N LYS A 441 1.59 28.01 6.43
CA LYS A 441 2.32 27.91 5.19
C LYS A 441 3.28 26.73 5.31
N ILE A 442 3.12 25.75 4.45
CA ILE A 442 4.05 24.64 4.32
C ILE A 442 4.98 24.97 3.15
N THR A 443 6.28 24.78 3.34
CA THR A 443 7.29 24.93 2.29
C THR A 443 7.73 23.54 1.89
N TRP A 444 7.83 23.29 0.59
CA TRP A 444 8.19 21.99 0.02
C TRP A 444 9.58 22.03 -0.62
N GLU A 445 10.25 20.88 -0.64
CA GLU A 445 11.46 20.64 -1.43
C GLU A 445 11.06 20.46 -2.90
N GLU A 446 10.83 21.55 -3.63
CA GLU A 446 10.17 21.52 -4.96
C GLU A 446 10.90 20.65 -6.00
N ASP A 447 12.23 20.62 -6.01
CA ASP A 447 12.98 19.77 -6.95
C ASP A 447 12.81 18.27 -6.63
N LYS A 448 12.75 17.92 -5.34
CA LYS A 448 12.47 16.55 -4.89
C LYS A 448 11.02 16.17 -5.16
N TYR A 449 10.10 17.09 -4.88
CA TYR A 449 8.68 16.91 -5.20
C TYR A 449 8.48 16.73 -6.71
N ALA A 450 9.15 17.49 -7.58
CA ALA A 450 9.04 17.32 -9.03
C ALA A 450 9.57 15.95 -9.54
N LEU A 451 10.54 15.35 -8.83
CA LEU A 451 10.95 13.96 -9.09
C LEU A 451 9.82 12.99 -8.71
N PHE A 452 9.24 13.16 -7.52
CA PHE A 452 8.19 12.32 -6.94
C PHE A 452 6.84 12.46 -7.65
N GLU A 453 6.45 13.67 -8.04
CA GLU A 453 5.15 14.00 -8.65
C GLU A 453 4.88 13.15 -9.91
N LYS A 454 5.93 12.78 -10.64
CA LYS A 454 5.82 11.91 -11.83
C LYS A 454 5.28 10.52 -11.51
N SER A 455 5.45 10.01 -10.29
CA SER A 455 4.87 8.74 -9.83
C SER A 455 3.55 8.91 -9.06
N LEU A 456 2.95 10.10 -9.04
CA LEU A 456 1.59 10.28 -8.54
C LEU A 456 0.55 9.93 -9.61
N TRP A 457 -0.60 9.39 -9.20
CA TRP A 457 -1.65 9.00 -10.14
C TRP A 457 -2.35 10.22 -10.75
N GLN A 458 -2.23 10.37 -12.08
CA GLN A 458 -2.67 11.56 -12.80
C GLN A 458 -3.29 11.22 -14.16
N THR A 459 -4.28 12.00 -14.57
CA THR A 459 -4.78 12.00 -15.95
C THR A 459 -3.70 12.51 -16.92
N LEU A 460 -3.57 11.93 -18.12
CA LEU A 460 -2.48 12.30 -19.04
C LEU A 460 -2.61 13.68 -19.68
N GLU A 461 -3.83 14.13 -19.98
CA GLU A 461 -4.01 15.37 -20.75
C GLU A 461 -4.16 16.59 -19.83
N THR A 462 -4.99 16.48 -18.79
CA THR A 462 -5.24 17.61 -17.87
C THR A 462 -4.29 17.67 -16.67
N GLY A 463 -3.54 16.59 -16.39
CA GLY A 463 -2.66 16.49 -15.22
C GLY A 463 -3.39 16.57 -13.88
N LYS A 464 -4.69 16.24 -13.86
CA LYS A 464 -5.45 16.16 -12.61
C LYS A 464 -5.06 14.93 -11.82
N TYR A 465 -4.87 15.09 -10.52
CA TYR A 465 -4.58 13.98 -9.62
C TYR A 465 -5.81 13.10 -9.39
N ILE A 466 -5.61 11.80 -9.23
CA ILE A 466 -6.69 10.84 -9.07
C ILE A 466 -6.67 10.31 -7.63
N GLY A 467 -7.76 10.56 -6.90
CA GLY A 467 -7.99 10.05 -5.56
C GLY A 467 -8.48 8.60 -5.54
N LEU A 468 -8.50 8.03 -4.35
CA LEU A 468 -9.02 6.67 -4.11
C LEU A 468 -10.46 6.66 -3.61
N ASP A 469 -10.94 7.80 -3.10
CA ASP A 469 -12.31 7.96 -2.61
C ASP A 469 -13.29 8.10 -3.77
N HIS A 470 -14.38 7.32 -3.76
CA HIS A 470 -15.39 7.29 -4.81
C HIS A 470 -16.11 8.60 -4.97
N GLN A 471 -16.30 9.37 -3.89
CA GLN A 471 -17.19 10.53 -3.89
C GLN A 471 -16.45 11.83 -3.69
N LYS A 472 -15.42 11.82 -2.85
CA LYS A 472 -14.65 13.00 -2.47
C LYS A 472 -13.43 13.15 -3.36
N ALA A 473 -13.42 14.23 -4.15
CA ALA A 473 -12.25 14.60 -4.90
C ALA A 473 -11.04 14.86 -4.00
N LEU A 474 -9.87 14.40 -4.46
CA LEU A 474 -8.59 14.61 -3.80
C LEU A 474 -8.25 16.11 -3.77
N GLY A 475 -8.06 16.64 -2.57
CA GLY A 475 -7.81 18.06 -2.35
C GLY A 475 -9.07 18.92 -2.47
N ASN A 476 -8.88 20.23 -2.50
CA ASN A 476 -9.97 21.22 -2.49
C ASN A 476 -9.77 22.39 -3.46
N ASN A 477 -8.60 22.51 -4.09
CA ASN A 477 -8.30 23.58 -5.03
C ASN A 477 -8.70 23.24 -6.49
N GLY A 478 -9.26 22.05 -6.73
CA GLY A 478 -9.65 21.56 -8.04
C GLY A 478 -8.54 20.87 -8.85
N THR A 479 -7.38 20.60 -8.24
CA THR A 479 -6.28 19.82 -8.87
C THR A 479 -6.60 18.33 -8.93
N GLY A 480 -7.36 17.79 -7.97
CA GLY A 480 -7.71 16.37 -7.95
C GLY A 480 -9.11 16.03 -8.44
N LEU A 481 -9.35 14.72 -8.54
CA LEU A 481 -10.59 14.04 -8.90
C LEU A 481 -10.90 12.98 -7.83
N SER A 482 -12.18 12.66 -7.65
CA SER A 482 -12.60 11.41 -7.00
C SER A 482 -12.38 10.25 -7.96
N LEU A 483 -12.37 9.03 -7.42
CA LEU A 483 -12.23 7.81 -8.23
C LEU A 483 -13.38 7.68 -9.24
N SER A 484 -14.62 7.96 -8.82
CA SER A 484 -15.77 7.90 -9.73
C SER A 484 -15.70 8.97 -10.82
N GLU A 485 -15.30 10.20 -10.50
CA GLU A 485 -15.14 11.25 -11.52
C GLU A 485 -14.12 10.84 -12.58
N PHE A 486 -12.99 10.24 -12.18
CA PHE A 486 -11.99 9.74 -13.11
C PHE A 486 -12.59 8.69 -14.06
N TYR A 487 -13.20 7.64 -13.53
CA TYR A 487 -13.73 6.55 -14.36
C TYR A 487 -14.92 6.96 -15.23
N GLU A 488 -15.79 7.86 -14.74
CA GLU A 488 -16.96 8.33 -15.50
C GLU A 488 -16.59 9.30 -16.63
N SER A 489 -15.58 10.14 -16.42
CA SER A 489 -15.35 11.32 -17.29
C SER A 489 -13.96 11.40 -17.92
N TYR A 490 -12.96 10.69 -17.41
CA TYR A 490 -11.56 10.85 -17.81
C TYR A 490 -10.90 9.56 -18.29
N ALA A 491 -11.24 8.39 -17.72
CA ALA A 491 -10.56 7.13 -18.03
C ALA A 491 -10.67 6.72 -19.50
N SER A 492 -11.80 6.98 -20.15
CA SER A 492 -12.02 6.66 -21.58
C SER A 492 -11.50 7.72 -22.55
N THR A 493 -11.22 8.95 -22.07
CA THR A 493 -10.86 10.09 -22.93
C THR A 493 -9.41 10.53 -22.77
N GLU A 494 -8.86 10.47 -21.56
CA GLU A 494 -7.51 10.87 -21.21
C GLU A 494 -6.65 9.68 -20.74
N GLY A 495 -7.26 8.68 -20.10
CA GLY A 495 -6.51 7.64 -19.38
C GLY A 495 -5.71 8.24 -18.22
N SER A 496 -4.72 7.51 -17.72
CA SER A 496 -3.79 7.99 -16.69
C SER A 496 -2.33 7.69 -17.04
N ASN A 497 -1.38 8.21 -16.27
CA ASN A 497 0.05 7.92 -16.40
C ASN A 497 0.46 6.46 -16.05
N LEU A 498 -0.50 5.54 -16.06
CA LEU A 498 -0.31 4.10 -15.87
C LEU A 498 -0.45 3.36 -17.19
N ASP A 499 0.15 2.17 -17.27
CA ASP A 499 0.07 1.26 -18.43
C ASP A 499 0.28 1.97 -19.78
N GLY A 500 1.25 2.89 -19.81
CA GLY A 500 1.59 3.68 -20.99
C GLY A 500 0.48 4.60 -21.50
N GLY A 501 -0.50 4.98 -20.66
CA GLY A 501 -1.61 5.84 -21.07
C GLY A 501 -2.84 5.11 -21.56
N THR A 502 -3.00 3.84 -21.19
CA THR A 502 -4.12 3.05 -21.67
C THR A 502 -5.45 3.69 -21.23
N ILE A 503 -6.34 3.91 -22.20
CA ILE A 503 -7.71 4.37 -21.93
C ILE A 503 -8.62 3.19 -21.61
N VAL A 504 -9.54 3.38 -20.68
CA VAL A 504 -10.48 2.35 -20.23
C VAL A 504 -11.89 2.72 -20.66
N ASP A 505 -12.42 2.01 -21.67
CA ASP A 505 -13.74 2.26 -22.26
C ASP A 505 -14.88 1.73 -21.39
N GLY A 506 -15.14 2.34 -20.22
CA GLY A 506 -16.39 2.32 -19.42
C GLY A 506 -17.14 0.99 -19.19
N GLY A 507 -16.59 -0.12 -19.62
CA GLY A 507 -17.14 -1.45 -19.55
C GLY A 507 -16.26 -2.21 -18.59
N ASN A 508 -16.71 -2.27 -17.33
CA ASN A 508 -16.06 -3.01 -16.26
C ASN A 508 -15.66 -4.39 -16.78
N VAL A 509 -14.38 -4.57 -17.08
CA VAL A 509 -13.82 -5.90 -17.11
C VAL A 509 -13.56 -6.19 -15.64
N LYS A 510 -14.64 -6.50 -14.90
CA LYS A 510 -14.52 -6.95 -13.52
C LYS A 510 -13.47 -8.06 -13.54
N PRO A 511 -12.33 -7.91 -12.83
CA PRO A 511 -11.33 -8.95 -12.78
C PRO A 511 -12.03 -10.19 -12.23
N THR A 512 -11.93 -11.30 -12.96
CA THR A 512 -12.48 -12.54 -12.42
C THR A 512 -11.56 -12.95 -11.29
N ALA A 513 -11.98 -12.76 -10.04
CA ALA A 513 -11.27 -13.27 -8.89
C ALA A 513 -11.04 -14.78 -9.08
N THR A 514 -9.80 -15.16 -9.35
CA THR A 514 -9.43 -16.57 -9.46
C THR A 514 -9.44 -17.12 -8.05
N THR A 515 -10.59 -17.64 -7.61
CA THR A 515 -10.67 -18.41 -6.37
C THR A 515 -9.66 -19.54 -6.48
N ALA A 516 -8.72 -19.62 -5.54
CA ALA A 516 -7.84 -20.77 -5.36
C ALA A 516 -8.72 -22.02 -5.33
N THR A 517 -8.81 -22.70 -6.48
CA THR A 517 -9.65 -23.89 -6.60
C THR A 517 -8.79 -25.04 -6.12
N ALA A 518 -9.24 -25.69 -5.06
CA ALA A 518 -8.70 -26.96 -4.62
C ALA A 518 -8.41 -27.87 -5.81
N LYS A 519 -7.22 -28.47 -5.80
CA LYS A 519 -6.72 -29.52 -6.69
C LYS A 519 -7.83 -30.19 -7.53
N PRO A 520 -7.84 -30.04 -8.86
CA PRO A 520 -8.79 -30.75 -9.69
C PRO A 520 -8.53 -32.25 -9.55
N THR A 521 -9.51 -32.95 -8.99
CA THR A 521 -9.65 -34.39 -9.16
C THR A 521 -9.88 -34.65 -10.64
N GLU A 522 -9.09 -35.56 -11.20
CA GLU A 522 -9.24 -36.08 -12.56
C GLU A 522 -10.72 -36.32 -12.89
N THR A 523 -11.23 -35.60 -13.88
CA THR A 523 -12.36 -36.10 -14.66
C THR A 523 -11.96 -35.99 -16.12
N THR A 524 -11.59 -37.14 -16.64
CA THR A 524 -11.23 -37.43 -18.02
C THR A 524 -12.30 -36.92 -18.98
N SER A 525 -11.95 -35.97 -19.85
CA SER A 525 -12.68 -35.72 -21.09
C SER A 525 -11.75 -35.96 -22.26
N THR A 526 -11.82 -37.18 -22.77
CA THR A 526 -11.12 -37.65 -23.96
C THR A 526 -11.55 -36.84 -25.19
N ALA A 527 -10.68 -35.98 -25.71
CA ALA A 527 -10.72 -35.55 -27.10
C ALA A 527 -9.63 -36.31 -27.85
N THR A 528 -10.04 -37.40 -28.49
CA THR A 528 -9.19 -38.19 -29.37
C THR A 528 -8.89 -37.39 -30.64
N VAL A 529 -7.62 -37.06 -30.86
CA VAL A 529 -7.09 -36.77 -32.19
C VAL A 529 -5.87 -37.66 -32.41
N THR A 530 -5.99 -38.56 -33.37
CA THR A 530 -4.96 -39.52 -33.78
C THR A 530 -4.14 -39.02 -34.97
N SER A 531 -2.85 -39.39 -34.96
CA SER A 531 -1.82 -39.47 -36.03
C SER A 531 -1.12 -38.16 -36.43
N SER A 532 0.21 -38.05 -36.56
CA SER A 532 1.31 -39.04 -36.73
C SER A 532 2.69 -38.44 -36.34
N ASP A 533 3.52 -39.19 -35.58
CA ASP A 533 4.85 -38.82 -35.05
C ASP A 533 6.00 -38.54 -36.07
N SER A 534 5.72 -38.40 -37.38
CA SER A 534 6.80 -38.40 -38.40
C SER A 534 7.39 -37.04 -38.78
N ASP A 535 6.86 -35.90 -38.30
CA ASP A 535 7.27 -34.56 -38.76
C ASP A 535 7.58 -33.55 -37.63
N ILE A 536 7.75 -33.98 -36.36
CA ILE A 536 8.06 -33.06 -35.26
C ILE A 536 9.55 -32.68 -35.29
N VAL A 537 9.83 -31.39 -35.42
CA VAL A 537 11.17 -30.82 -35.27
C VAL A 537 11.21 -30.10 -33.93
N TYR A 538 11.57 -30.86 -32.88
CA TYR A 538 11.60 -30.34 -31.52
C TYR A 538 12.50 -29.09 -31.43
N GLY A 539 11.92 -27.98 -30.97
CA GLY A 539 12.57 -26.69 -30.81
C GLY A 539 12.27 -25.67 -31.91
N ASP A 540 11.74 -26.05 -33.09
CA ASP A 540 11.42 -25.12 -34.18
C ASP A 540 9.96 -24.62 -34.05
N ALA A 541 9.73 -23.77 -33.04
CA ALA A 541 8.41 -23.26 -32.68
C ALA A 541 7.85 -22.27 -33.72
N ASN A 542 8.72 -21.52 -34.38
CA ASN A 542 8.33 -20.50 -35.37
C ASN A 542 8.18 -21.06 -36.80
N LEU A 543 8.63 -22.30 -37.04
CA LEU A 543 8.57 -23.05 -38.30
C LEU A 543 9.46 -22.46 -39.41
N ASP A 544 10.61 -21.90 -39.05
CA ASP A 544 11.61 -21.38 -39.99
C ASP A 544 12.67 -22.42 -40.41
N GLY A 545 12.66 -23.60 -39.78
CA GLY A 545 13.54 -24.72 -40.07
C GLY A 545 14.86 -24.70 -39.31
N SER A 546 15.05 -23.76 -38.40
CA SER A 546 16.17 -23.69 -37.45
C SER A 546 15.64 -23.81 -36.02
N VAL A 547 16.50 -24.24 -35.09
CA VAL A 547 16.23 -24.14 -33.65
C VAL A 547 17.17 -23.08 -33.11
N ASP A 548 16.62 -21.91 -32.78
CA ASP A 548 17.39 -20.78 -32.27
C ASP A 548 16.59 -19.93 -31.25
N ILE A 549 17.14 -18.77 -30.88
CA ILE A 549 16.55 -17.93 -29.84
C ILE A 549 15.18 -17.36 -30.24
N ALA A 550 14.90 -17.23 -31.54
CA ALA A 550 13.61 -16.78 -32.03
C ALA A 550 12.50 -17.78 -31.68
N ASP A 551 12.81 -19.08 -31.56
CA ASP A 551 11.86 -20.09 -31.11
C ASP A 551 11.52 -19.95 -29.63
N ALA A 552 12.53 -19.73 -28.79
CA ALA A 552 12.29 -19.47 -27.37
C ALA A 552 11.46 -18.18 -27.16
N VAL A 553 11.72 -17.14 -27.96
CA VAL A 553 10.93 -15.89 -27.95
C VAL A 553 9.50 -16.13 -28.44
N ALA A 554 9.31 -16.94 -29.49
CA ALA A 554 7.98 -17.28 -29.99
C ALA A 554 7.15 -18.06 -28.96
N ILE A 555 7.79 -19.00 -28.24
CA ILE A 555 7.17 -19.72 -27.12
C ILE A 555 6.84 -18.76 -25.98
N ALA A 556 7.79 -17.94 -25.53
CA ALA A 556 7.56 -16.98 -24.45
C ALA A 556 6.43 -15.99 -24.80
N SER A 557 6.38 -15.52 -26.05
CA SER A 557 5.32 -14.62 -26.54
C SER A 557 3.96 -15.33 -26.57
N TYR A 558 3.92 -16.59 -26.98
CA TYR A 558 2.70 -17.41 -26.97
C TYR A 558 2.20 -17.71 -25.56
N VAL A 559 3.12 -17.99 -24.62
CA VAL A 559 2.79 -18.22 -23.21
C VAL A 559 2.27 -16.93 -22.56
N GLY A 560 2.84 -15.78 -22.90
CA GLY A 560 2.39 -14.47 -22.39
C GLY A 560 1.02 -14.03 -22.93
N ASP A 561 0.70 -14.31 -24.19
CA ASP A 561 -0.65 -14.09 -24.75
C ASP A 561 -0.89 -15.01 -25.96
N SER A 562 -1.49 -16.18 -25.70
CA SER A 562 -1.74 -17.20 -26.71
C SER A 562 -2.76 -16.78 -27.78
N LYS A 563 -3.60 -15.79 -27.50
CA LYS A 563 -4.60 -15.28 -28.47
C LYS A 563 -3.96 -14.30 -29.44
N LYS A 564 -3.09 -13.42 -28.95
CA LYS A 564 -2.37 -12.42 -29.76
C LYS A 564 -1.18 -13.02 -30.50
N ASN A 565 -0.47 -13.96 -29.88
CA ASN A 565 0.76 -14.55 -30.38
C ASN A 565 0.59 -16.05 -30.68
N ALA A 566 -0.53 -16.41 -31.31
CA ALA A 566 -0.87 -17.81 -31.58
C ALA A 566 0.19 -18.51 -32.46
N LEU A 567 0.78 -19.60 -31.94
CA LEU A 567 1.59 -20.50 -32.74
C LEU A 567 0.71 -21.33 -33.67
N LYS A 568 1.25 -21.69 -34.83
CA LYS A 568 0.57 -22.64 -35.73
C LYS A 568 0.51 -24.02 -35.05
N ALA A 569 -0.45 -24.85 -35.46
CA ALA A 569 -0.62 -26.19 -34.89
C ALA A 569 0.68 -27.02 -34.86
N GLN A 570 1.50 -26.95 -35.92
CA GLN A 570 2.81 -27.62 -35.94
C GLN A 570 3.84 -26.96 -35.02
N GLY A 571 3.79 -25.62 -34.90
CA GLY A 571 4.65 -24.87 -33.99
C GLY A 571 4.37 -25.23 -32.53
N LEU A 572 3.11 -25.50 -32.17
CA LEU A 572 2.74 -26.00 -30.85
C LEU A 572 3.32 -27.39 -30.56
N LEU A 573 3.35 -28.28 -31.56
CA LEU A 573 3.95 -29.60 -31.42
C LEU A 573 5.48 -29.55 -31.33
N ASN A 574 6.11 -28.65 -32.09
CA ASN A 574 7.55 -28.45 -32.07
C ASN A 574 8.01 -27.72 -30.79
N ALA A 575 7.17 -26.86 -30.23
CA ALA A 575 7.43 -26.08 -29.03
C ALA A 575 7.34 -26.87 -27.73
N ASP A 576 6.56 -27.95 -27.66
CA ASP A 576 6.43 -28.80 -26.47
C ASP A 576 7.67 -29.71 -26.34
N VAL A 577 8.72 -29.15 -25.73
CA VAL A 577 10.04 -29.75 -25.59
C VAL A 577 10.41 -30.07 -24.14
N HIS A 578 9.51 -29.87 -23.18
CA HIS A 578 9.78 -30.07 -21.77
C HIS A 578 8.57 -30.69 -21.03
N GLY A 579 8.75 -31.88 -20.45
CA GLY A 579 7.78 -32.50 -19.54
C GLY A 579 6.84 -33.52 -20.21
N ASP A 580 7.35 -34.25 -21.21
CA ASP A 580 6.66 -35.38 -21.88
C ASP A 580 5.26 -35.04 -22.45
N GLY A 581 5.11 -33.88 -23.11
CA GLY A 581 3.88 -33.52 -23.81
C GLY A 581 2.81 -32.88 -22.92
N ASN A 582 3.25 -32.11 -21.92
CA ASN A 582 2.36 -31.42 -20.97
C ASN A 582 1.77 -30.11 -21.54
N GLY A 583 2.04 -29.81 -22.81
CA GLY A 583 1.62 -28.60 -23.49
C GLY A 583 2.62 -27.46 -23.34
N VAL A 584 2.68 -26.60 -24.36
CA VAL A 584 3.62 -25.47 -24.44
C VAL A 584 3.48 -24.52 -23.24
N ASN A 585 4.57 -24.36 -22.49
CA ASN A 585 4.69 -23.54 -21.28
C ASN A 585 6.09 -22.87 -21.22
N ALA A 586 6.34 -22.07 -20.17
CA ALA A 586 7.58 -21.30 -20.06
C ALA A 586 8.85 -22.18 -19.97
N ASN A 587 8.73 -23.41 -19.45
CA ASN A 587 9.88 -24.33 -19.37
C ASN A 587 10.31 -24.85 -20.74
N ASP A 588 9.44 -24.80 -21.75
CA ASP A 588 9.81 -25.13 -23.11
C ASP A 588 10.74 -24.08 -23.73
N ALA A 589 10.43 -22.79 -23.51
CA ALA A 589 11.32 -21.70 -23.91
C ALA A 589 12.67 -21.80 -23.18
N LEU A 590 12.64 -22.12 -21.89
CA LEU A 590 13.85 -22.33 -21.09
C LEU A 590 14.66 -23.55 -21.58
N ALA A 591 14.01 -24.65 -21.94
CA ALA A 591 14.69 -25.84 -22.46
C ALA A 591 15.39 -25.55 -23.80
N ILE A 592 14.76 -24.77 -24.70
CA ILE A 592 15.42 -24.31 -25.93
C ILE A 592 16.64 -23.43 -25.59
N GLN A 593 16.50 -22.46 -24.68
CA GLN A 593 17.62 -21.61 -24.26
C GLN A 593 18.79 -22.42 -23.67
N GLN A 594 18.48 -23.42 -22.82
CA GLN A 594 19.48 -24.32 -22.23
C GLN A 594 20.14 -25.22 -23.29
N TYR A 595 19.39 -25.66 -24.31
CA TYR A 595 19.93 -26.44 -25.43
C TYR A 595 20.89 -25.61 -26.28
N LEU A 596 20.51 -24.36 -26.61
CA LEU A 596 21.36 -23.43 -27.36
C LEU A 596 22.61 -23.02 -26.58
N ALA A 597 22.51 -22.94 -25.25
CA ALA A 597 23.63 -22.69 -24.34
C ALA A 597 24.53 -23.92 -24.12
N GLY A 598 24.15 -25.10 -24.63
CA GLY A 598 24.88 -26.35 -24.43
C GLY A 598 24.81 -26.92 -23.01
N ILE A 599 23.89 -26.41 -22.18
CA ILE A 599 23.64 -26.86 -20.81
C ILE A 599 22.98 -28.24 -20.83
N ILE A 600 22.05 -28.44 -21.76
CA ILE A 600 21.48 -29.75 -22.09
C ILE A 600 21.88 -30.15 -23.50
N THR A 601 22.03 -31.45 -23.75
CA THR A 601 22.59 -31.97 -25.01
C THR A 601 21.52 -32.40 -26.02
N ALA A 602 20.24 -32.43 -25.61
CA ALA A 602 19.11 -32.79 -26.45
C ALA A 602 17.81 -32.19 -25.92
N ILE A 603 16.89 -31.94 -26.84
CA ILE A 603 15.48 -31.67 -26.61
C ILE A 603 14.67 -32.69 -27.45
N PRO A 604 13.50 -33.16 -26.98
CA PRO A 604 12.80 -32.74 -25.77
C PRO A 604 13.43 -33.30 -24.48
N VAL A 605 13.23 -32.59 -23.37
CA VAL A 605 13.62 -32.98 -22.00
C VAL A 605 12.42 -33.61 -21.31
N LYS A 606 12.67 -34.76 -20.68
CA LYS A 606 11.63 -35.51 -19.95
C LYS A 606 11.42 -34.99 -18.54
#